data_AF-A0A348XG54-F1
#
_entry.id   AF-A0A348XG54-F1
#
_cell.length_a   1.000
_cell.length_b   1.000
_cell.length_c   1.000
_cell.angle_alpha   90.00
_cell.angle_beta   90.00
_cell.angle_gamma   90.00
#
_symmetry.space_group_name_H-M   'P 1'
#
loop_
_entity.id
_entity.type
_entity.pdbx_description
1 polymer ?
#
loop_
_entity_poly.entity_id
_entity_poly.type
_entity_poly.pdbx_seq_one_letter_code
_entity_poly.pdbx_strand_id
1 'polypeptide(L)'
;MGRREGGKVGTYEAVSELPAGCLPAIVVVKLTCFVDHYVVVLEVGEGCLIIGDPLGGRQRWTAAEFEERWRRALIYLKSNGK
;
A
#
# COMPACT_ATOMS: atom_id res chain seq x y z
N MET A 1 10.91 6.21 -30.25
CA MET A 1 9.93 6.96 -29.42
C MET A 1 9.20 5.94 -28.55
N GLY A 2 9.75 5.57 -27.39
CA GLY A 2 9.19 4.52 -26.54
C GLY A 2 7.99 5.05 -25.75
N ARG A 3 6.80 4.51 -26.01
CA ARG A 3 5.59 4.78 -25.24
C ARG A 3 5.84 4.27 -23.82
N ARG A 4 5.98 5.18 -22.85
CA ARG A 4 6.03 4.83 -21.43
C ARG A 4 4.68 4.21 -21.09
N GLU A 5 4.64 2.91 -20.79
CA GLU A 5 3.46 2.32 -20.18
C GLU A 5 3.24 3.05 -18.85
N GLY A 6 2.25 3.94 -18.82
CA GLY A 6 1.85 4.66 -17.62
C GLY A 6 1.47 3.65 -16.54
N GLY A 7 1.75 4.00 -15.28
CA GLY A 7 1.41 3.15 -14.13
C GLY A 7 -0.01 2.61 -14.26
N LYS A 8 -0.17 1.29 -14.17
CA LYS A 8 -1.49 0.66 -14.22
C LYS A 8 -2.25 1.08 -12.97
N VAL A 9 -3.34 1.83 -13.17
CA VAL A 9 -4.32 2.11 -12.11
C VAL A 9 -5.26 0.91 -12.03
N GLY A 10 -5.28 0.25 -10.87
CA GLY A 10 -6.18 -0.84 -10.54
C GLY A 10 -7.03 -0.46 -9.34
N THR A 11 -8.27 -0.97 -9.28
CA THR A 11 -9.08 -0.94 -8.06
C THR A 11 -8.84 -2.26 -7.32
N TYR A 12 -8.62 -2.18 -6.01
CA TYR A 12 -8.39 -3.34 -5.16
C TYR A 12 -9.31 -3.20 -3.95
N GLU A 13 -10.07 -4.25 -3.63
CA GLU A 13 -11.01 -4.21 -2.50
C GLU A 13 -10.37 -4.76 -1.22
N ALA A 14 -9.29 -5.53 -1.34
CA ALA A 14 -8.53 -6.02 -0.20
C ALA A 14 -7.02 -6.07 -0.48
N VAL A 15 -6.21 -5.87 0.57
CA VAL A 15 -4.75 -6.02 0.49
C VAL A 15 -4.32 -7.44 0.09
N SER A 16 -5.11 -8.46 0.42
CA SER A 16 -4.85 -9.85 0.02
C SER A 16 -4.95 -10.07 -1.50
N GLU A 17 -5.60 -9.16 -2.23
CA GLU A 17 -5.70 -9.21 -3.69
C GLU A 17 -4.46 -8.63 -4.37
N LEU A 18 -3.53 -8.04 -3.60
CA LEU A 18 -2.31 -7.50 -4.16
C LEU A 18 -1.40 -8.63 -4.65
N PRO A 19 -0.98 -8.59 -5.93
CA PRO A 19 0.02 -9.54 -6.42
C PRO A 19 1.27 -9.47 -5.55
N ALA A 20 1.86 -10.61 -5.22
CA ALA A 20 3.09 -10.67 -4.42
C ALA A 20 4.24 -9.80 -5.00
N GLY A 21 4.23 -9.55 -6.32
CA GLY A 21 5.18 -8.66 -7.01
C GLY A 21 4.87 -7.17 -6.95
N CYS A 22 3.82 -6.74 -6.23
CA CYS A 22 3.43 -5.35 -6.05
C CYS A 22 3.86 -4.76 -4.71
N LEU A 23 4.51 -5.55 -3.84
CA LEU A 23 5.11 -5.07 -2.60
C LEU A 23 6.61 -4.73 -2.80
N PRO A 24 7.14 -3.69 -2.12
CA PRO A 24 6.43 -2.77 -1.24
C PRO A 24 5.52 -1.78 -1.99
N ALA A 25 4.40 -1.42 -1.39
CA ALA A 25 3.42 -0.48 -1.96
C ALA A 25 3.17 0.71 -1.04
N ILE A 26 3.08 1.92 -1.60
CA ILE A 26 2.63 3.11 -0.87
C ILE A 26 1.10 3.10 -0.85
N VAL A 27 0.49 3.30 0.30
CA VAL A 27 -0.96 3.31 0.48
C VAL A 27 -1.40 4.57 1.22
N VAL A 28 -2.63 4.99 0.95
CA VAL A 28 -3.25 6.14 1.62
C VAL A 28 -4.14 5.64 2.74
N VAL A 29 -3.86 6.07 3.96
CA VAL A 29 -4.62 5.73 5.17
C VAL A 29 -5.13 6.98 5.85
N LYS A 30 -6.23 6.86 6.57
CA LYS A 30 -6.78 7.89 7.44
C LYS A 30 -5.95 7.92 8.73
N LEU A 31 -5.23 9.03 8.96
CA LEU A 31 -4.53 9.27 10.24
C LEU A 31 -5.49 9.85 11.27
N THR A 32 -6.31 10.84 10.88
CA THR A 32 -7.39 11.42 11.69
C THR A 32 -8.60 11.74 10.82
N CYS A 33 -9.69 12.27 11.38
CA CYS A 33 -10.96 12.51 10.67
C CYS A 33 -10.80 13.25 9.33
N PHE A 34 -9.85 14.18 9.24
CA PHE A 34 -9.64 15.06 8.09
C PHE A 34 -8.22 15.01 7.52
N VAL A 35 -7.39 14.07 7.98
CA VAL A 35 -5.99 14.00 7.57
C VAL A 35 -5.70 12.62 7.00
N ASP A 36 -5.38 12.60 5.71
CA ASP A 36 -4.82 11.45 5.03
C ASP A 36 -3.31 11.38 5.23
N HIS A 37 -2.79 10.17 5.27
CA HIS A 37 -1.40 9.87 5.52
C HIS A 37 -0.91 8.78 4.59
N TYR A 38 0.33 8.92 4.11
CA TYR A 38 0.96 7.96 3.23
C TYR A 38 1.85 7.05 4.04
N VAL A 39 1.59 5.75 3.96
CA VAL A 39 2.41 4.72 4.60
C VAL A 39 2.81 3.67 3.56
N VAL A 40 3.83 2.88 3.86
CA VAL A 40 4.29 1.81 2.97
C VAL A 40 3.88 0.46 3.54
N VAL A 41 3.14 -0.35 2.79
CA VAL A 41 2.98 -1.77 3.10
C VAL A 41 4.25 -2.49 2.66
N LEU A 42 4.99 -3.01 3.63
CA LEU A 42 6.26 -3.71 3.41
C LEU A 42 6.01 -5.22 3.19
N GLU A 43 5.16 -5.81 4.03
CA GLU A 43 4.86 -7.24 4.00
C GLU A 43 3.37 -7.47 4.33
N VAL A 44 2.78 -8.48 3.70
CA VAL A 44 1.43 -8.98 3.97
C VAL A 44 1.56 -10.44 4.38
N GLY A 45 1.16 -10.78 5.60
CA GLY A 45 1.18 -12.14 6.13
C GLY A 45 -0.21 -12.62 6.54
N GLU A 46 -0.27 -13.77 7.22
CA GLU A 46 -1.52 -14.33 7.74
C GLU A 46 -2.08 -13.44 8.87
N GLY A 47 -3.04 -12.59 8.52
CA GLY A 47 -3.79 -11.74 9.46
C GLY A 47 -3.10 -10.44 9.90
N CYS A 48 -1.85 -10.21 9.47
CA CYS A 48 -1.10 -9.01 9.83
C CYS A 48 -0.34 -8.40 8.65
N LEU A 49 -0.12 -7.09 8.73
CA LEU A 49 0.67 -6.31 7.79
C LEU A 49 1.82 -5.66 8.52
N ILE A 50 2.98 -5.58 7.86
CA ILE A 50 4.10 -4.75 8.30
C ILE A 50 4.05 -3.44 7.52
N ILE A 51 3.96 -2.34 8.26
CA ILE A 51 3.81 -0.99 7.73
C ILE A 51 5.08 -0.18 8.03
N GLY A 52 5.65 0.46 7.02
CA GLY A 52 6.61 1.55 7.17
C GLY A 52 5.88 2.89 7.23
N ASP A 53 5.75 3.45 8.42
CA ASP A 53 5.17 4.78 8.64
C ASP A 53 6.31 5.82 8.76
N PRO A 54 6.34 6.86 7.92
CA PRO A 54 7.35 7.93 8.04
C PRO A 54 7.34 8.65 9.39
N LEU A 55 6.20 8.69 10.08
CA LEU A 55 6.03 9.36 11.36
C LEU A 55 6.33 8.43 12.55
N GLY A 56 5.84 7.20 12.50
CA GLY A 56 5.92 6.24 13.62
C GLY A 56 6.97 5.12 13.44
N GLY A 57 7.69 5.09 12.32
CA GLY A 57 8.63 4.02 11.98
C GLY A 57 7.94 2.72 11.56
N ARG A 58 8.59 1.58 11.83
CA ARG A 58 8.06 0.25 11.49
C ARG A 58 6.96 -0.15 12.46
N GLN A 59 5.76 -0.37 11.95
CA GLN A 59 4.59 -0.77 12.72
C GLN A 59 4.02 -2.11 12.21
N ARG A 60 3.29 -2.80 13.08
CA ARG A 60 2.54 -4.01 12.75
C ARG A 60 1.06 -3.73 12.97
N TRP A 61 0.27 -3.85 11.93
CA TRP A 61 -1.19 -3.68 12.00
C TRP A 61 -1.86 -5.01 11.68
N THR A 62 -3.02 -5.25 12.27
CA THR A 62 -3.92 -6.32 11.84
C THR A 62 -4.56 -5.96 10.49
N ALA A 63 -5.05 -6.98 9.77
CA ALA A 63 -5.81 -6.73 8.54
C ALA A 63 -7.05 -5.85 8.79
N ALA A 64 -7.73 -6.03 9.92
CA ALA A 64 -8.90 -5.24 10.29
C ALA A 64 -8.56 -3.76 10.57
N GLU A 65 -7.51 -3.49 11.35
CA GLU A 65 -7.04 -2.12 11.62
C GLU A 65 -6.60 -1.40 10.34
N PHE A 66 -5.96 -2.14 9.43
CA PHE A 66 -5.58 -1.59 8.14
C PHE A 66 -6.81 -1.23 7.31
N GLU A 67 -7.77 -2.15 7.16
CA GLU A 67 -8.97 -1.97 6.35
C GLU A 67 -9.84 -0.80 6.85
N GLU A 68 -9.94 -0.61 8.16
CA GLU A 68 -10.66 0.53 8.75
C GLU A 68 -10.03 1.88 8.37
N ARG A 69 -8.70 1.91 8.24
CA ARG A 69 -7.95 3.14 7.96
C ARG A 69 -7.76 3.36 6.46
N TRP A 70 -7.75 2.31 5.66
CA TRP A 70 -7.34 2.37 4.26
C TRP A 70 -8.36 3.13 3.41
N ARG A 71 -7.86 4.05 2.58
CA ARG A 71 -8.68 4.79 1.60
C ARG A 71 -8.92 4.02 0.30
N ARG A 72 -8.61 2.71 0.28
CA ARG A 72 -8.68 1.85 -0.92
C ARG A 72 -7.88 2.40 -2.11
N ALA A 73 -6.78 3.08 -1.78
CA ALA A 73 -5.85 3.67 -2.76
C ALA A 73 -4.43 3.20 -2.47
N LEU A 74 -3.72 2.80 -3.53
CA LEU A 74 -2.34 2.36 -3.46
C LEU A 74 -1.56 2.73 -4.71
N ILE A 75 -0.25 2.85 -4.54
CA ILE A 75 0.75 3.10 -5.57
C ILE A 75 1.83 2.05 -5.38
N TYR A 76 2.03 1.19 -6.37
CA TYR A 76 3.16 0.24 -6.37
C TYR A 76 4.18 0.67 -7.43
N LEU A 77 5.46 0.41 -7.14
CA LEU A 77 6.56 0.71 -8.04
C LEU A 77 6.97 -0.57 -8.75
N LYS A 78 6.86 -0.58 -10.09
CA LYS A 78 7.41 -1.66 -10.91
C LYS A 78 8.69 -1.15 -11.58
N SER A 79 9.79 -1.83 -11.33
CA SER A 79 11.01 -1.59 -12.10
C SER A 79 10.78 -2.05 -13.54
N ASN A 80 10.97 -1.15 -14.49
CA ASN A 80 11.19 -1.54 -15.88
C ASN A 80 12.65 -1.99 -15.92
N GLY A 81 12.89 -3.30 -15.83
CA GLY A 81 14.25 -3.85 -15.87
C GLY A 81 15.07 -3.21 -16.99
N LYS A 82 16.35 -2.93 -16.69
CA LYS A 82 17.33 -2.61 -17.74
C LYS A 82 17.54 -3.82 -18.64
#